data_AF-A0AAN9VVI5-F1
#
_entry.id   AF-A0AAN9VVI5-F1
#
_cell.length_a   1.000
_cell.length_b   1.000
_cell.length_c   1.000
_cell.angle_alpha   90.00
_cell.angle_beta   90.00
_cell.angle_gamma   90.00
#
_symmetry.space_group_name_H-M   'P 1'
#
loop_
_entity.id
_entity.type
_entity.pdbx_description
1 polymer ?
#
loop_
_entity_poly.entity_id
_entity_poly.type
_entity_poly.pdbx_seq_one_letter_code
_entity_poly.pdbx_strand_id
1 'polypeptide(L)'
;MNMFASLKNKIKEETGSDLTNLPILSNQTLKLGSGRFRGKHSRQGSGSSIGSISLESVTDEHPSSPLSLSKQDVSDVKFEEGKVLTAKEIKRLEKREDEWRKILQKKEDDWAKKMERKEEEFKKRLDDQQKEWKRSLELLEKEKNVLEDEKREVVKQKLNLEDALKVAEEYKKKVYQYQEDIDQLEGFQTQEMAKIKHLLLVKEQELAEKDGVLKENSDQVEALKAEVGRLHRYEEELNNVQEASNNERTDLLNRLEEAEKRLKEISEEHKVISNSLQSEQTKSSQLDEELRQVQVELRGEQARCIELQKSLSHERQDKDAILLRNAQVSQEVQLAQQAAREQQRDQAELLNRVTSLENQLSEKNKESERWKSLNENLSRRVQELELVEHNKQAAVDLERDLRKNICDLEEQLAEKNKSIKVLQQRLADMKKTLQRELRGPGGSSDSGPPSDMSDGFSNFLGSNSGSASLSSNNVTRSARSPNLQAISTNHLPKAEESDDINFKYLKHVLIKFLTSREYEAQHLTRAVATLLKFTPEEERLLRETLEWKMSWFGTRPSLGIGQTSKTIPPS
;
A
#
# COMPACT_ATOMS: atom_id res chain seq x y z
N MET A 1 33.51 -74.35 -29.52
CA MET A 1 33.84 -74.92 -30.85
C MET A 1 34.71 -76.19 -30.80
N ASN A 2 35.50 -76.44 -29.75
CA ASN A 2 36.62 -77.39 -29.81
C ASN A 2 36.25 -78.88 -30.04
N MET A 3 35.09 -79.37 -29.61
CA MET A 3 34.73 -80.81 -29.78
C MET A 3 34.66 -81.25 -31.24
N PHE A 4 34.31 -80.35 -32.18
CA PHE A 4 34.24 -80.67 -33.61
C PHE A 4 35.63 -80.85 -34.25
N ALA A 5 36.69 -80.30 -33.64
CA ALA A 5 38.07 -80.50 -34.08
C ALA A 5 38.60 -81.88 -33.64
N SER A 6 38.36 -82.26 -32.38
CA SER A 6 38.73 -83.59 -31.88
C SER A 6 38.09 -84.72 -32.69
N LEU A 7 36.81 -84.59 -33.06
CA LEU A 7 36.11 -85.60 -33.86
C LEU A 7 36.69 -85.72 -35.29
N LYS A 8 37.07 -84.61 -35.92
CA LYS A 8 37.72 -84.63 -37.25
C LYS A 8 39.11 -85.27 -37.21
N ASN A 9 39.91 -85.00 -36.18
CA ASN A 9 41.22 -85.64 -36.03
C ASN A 9 41.08 -87.16 -35.79
N LYS A 10 40.12 -87.56 -34.94
CA LYS A 10 39.83 -88.97 -34.64
C LYS A 10 39.49 -89.78 -35.90
N ILE A 11 38.62 -89.24 -36.76
CA ILE A 11 38.23 -89.91 -38.02
C ILE A 11 39.41 -89.95 -39.01
N LYS A 12 40.22 -88.88 -39.10
CA LYS A 12 41.42 -88.86 -39.95
C LYS A 12 42.47 -89.90 -39.54
N GLU A 13 42.58 -90.17 -38.24
CA GLU A 13 43.45 -91.19 -37.65
C GLU A 13 42.95 -92.62 -37.94
N GLU A 14 41.63 -92.85 -37.99
CA GLU A 14 41.02 -94.17 -38.23
C GLU A 14 40.85 -94.55 -39.71
N THR A 15 40.67 -93.60 -40.64
CA THR A 15 40.36 -93.91 -42.05
C THR A 15 41.44 -93.57 -43.08
N GLY A 16 42.54 -92.92 -42.69
CA GLY A 16 43.76 -92.82 -43.51
C GLY A 16 43.68 -92.10 -44.87
N SER A 17 42.59 -91.39 -45.17
CA SER A 17 42.35 -90.73 -46.47
C SER A 17 41.57 -89.42 -46.32
N ASP A 18 41.99 -88.36 -47.00
CA ASP A 18 41.37 -87.02 -46.90
C ASP A 18 40.10 -86.88 -47.76
N LEU A 19 38.97 -86.52 -47.12
CA LEU A 19 37.72 -86.17 -47.79
C LEU A 19 37.66 -84.68 -48.14
N THR A 20 38.29 -84.31 -49.26
CA THR A 20 38.25 -82.95 -49.83
C THR A 20 37.74 -82.97 -51.28
N ASN A 21 36.43 -82.84 -51.50
CA ASN A 21 35.86 -82.41 -52.79
C ASN A 21 34.39 -81.95 -52.73
N LEU A 22 34.19 -80.63 -52.55
CA LEU A 22 33.07 -79.81 -53.10
C LEU A 22 31.61 -80.14 -52.62
N PRO A 23 30.60 -79.31 -52.96
CA PRO A 23 30.50 -77.89 -52.59
C PRO A 23 29.16 -77.52 -51.90
N ILE A 24 28.99 -76.25 -51.53
CA ILE A 24 27.86 -75.71 -50.75
C ILE A 24 26.71 -75.20 -51.65
N LEU A 25 25.47 -75.61 -51.35
CA LEU A 25 24.21 -74.85 -51.56
C LEU A 25 23.27 -75.20 -50.39
N SER A 26 22.87 -74.31 -49.49
CA SER A 26 22.02 -73.10 -49.63
C SER A 26 20.51 -73.42 -49.76
N ASN A 27 19.71 -72.77 -48.89
CA ASN A 27 18.31 -73.15 -48.60
C ASN A 27 17.33 -72.74 -49.70
N GLN A 28 16.26 -73.52 -49.90
CA GLN A 28 14.95 -72.96 -50.26
C GLN A 28 13.76 -73.87 -49.91
N THR A 29 12.55 -73.29 -49.88
CA THR A 29 11.36 -73.84 -49.22
C THR A 29 10.15 -73.96 -50.16
N LEU A 30 9.62 -75.18 -50.34
CA LEU A 30 8.27 -75.51 -50.83
C LEU A 30 7.83 -76.81 -50.11
N LYS A 31 6.60 -77.07 -49.62
CA LYS A 31 5.22 -76.57 -49.84
C LYS A 31 4.44 -77.22 -51.00
N LEU A 32 3.60 -78.21 -50.62
CA LEU A 32 2.50 -78.88 -51.37
C LEU A 32 2.87 -79.71 -52.62
N GLY A 33 2.19 -80.86 -52.79
CA GLY A 33 2.21 -81.64 -54.04
C GLY A 33 1.64 -83.06 -53.92
N SER A 34 0.41 -83.29 -54.42
CA SER A 34 -0.24 -84.61 -54.47
C SER A 34 0.33 -85.52 -55.58
N GLY A 35 0.35 -86.84 -55.39
CA GLY A 35 0.69 -87.80 -56.46
C GLY A 35 0.43 -89.27 -56.14
N ARG A 36 -0.54 -89.89 -56.84
CA ARG A 36 -0.77 -91.36 -56.84
C ARG A 36 -0.18 -92.02 -58.10
N PHE A 37 0.69 -93.02 -57.93
CA PHE A 37 0.92 -94.15 -58.85
C PHE A 37 1.54 -95.27 -57.98
N ARG A 38 1.10 -96.54 -57.90
CA ARG A 38 0.39 -97.50 -58.78
C ARG A 38 1.26 -98.22 -59.83
N GLY A 39 1.91 -99.30 -59.39
CA GLY A 39 1.53 -100.64 -59.86
C GLY A 39 2.63 -101.54 -60.46
N LYS A 40 2.65 -102.81 -60.01
CA LYS A 40 3.49 -103.94 -60.48
C LYS A 40 4.99 -103.70 -60.22
N HIS A 41 5.88 -104.69 -60.15
CA HIS A 41 5.79 -106.15 -60.30
C HIS A 41 6.51 -106.84 -59.09
N SER A 42 6.60 -108.15 -58.89
CA SER A 42 6.56 -109.28 -59.84
C SER A 42 6.09 -110.60 -59.19
N ARG A 43 6.39 -111.74 -59.82
CA ARG A 43 6.35 -113.12 -59.29
C ARG A 43 7.78 -113.64 -59.16
N GLN A 44 8.06 -114.48 -58.17
CA GLN A 44 8.83 -115.69 -58.47
C GLN A 44 8.52 -116.80 -57.46
N GLY A 45 8.32 -118.01 -57.98
CA GLY A 45 8.17 -119.22 -57.21
C GLY A 45 8.37 -120.40 -58.15
N SER A 46 9.37 -121.22 -57.85
CA SER A 46 9.65 -122.53 -58.44
C SER A 46 10.46 -123.33 -57.40
N GLY A 47 10.30 -124.63 -57.22
CA GLY A 47 9.40 -125.55 -57.93
C GLY A 47 10.14 -126.60 -58.76
N SER A 48 10.74 -127.57 -58.07
CA SER A 48 11.09 -128.89 -58.57
C SER A 48 10.88 -129.84 -57.38
N SER A 49 9.97 -130.82 -57.39
CA SER A 49 9.78 -131.91 -58.37
C SER A 49 11.04 -132.80 -58.43
N ILE A 50 10.95 -134.12 -58.29
CA ILE A 50 9.84 -135.03 -58.62
C ILE A 50 9.57 -136.03 -57.49
N GLY A 51 8.37 -136.62 -57.47
CA GLY A 51 8.09 -137.84 -56.72
C GLY A 51 6.93 -138.62 -57.35
N SER A 52 6.99 -139.96 -57.33
CA SER A 52 5.88 -140.83 -57.75
C SER A 52 6.06 -142.29 -57.31
N ILE A 53 5.28 -142.71 -56.30
CA ILE A 53 4.74 -144.07 -56.07
C ILE A 53 5.75 -145.25 -55.93
N SER A 54 5.39 -146.45 -55.44
CA SER A 54 4.08 -146.98 -55.02
C SER A 54 4.19 -147.93 -53.80
N LEU A 55 3.05 -148.43 -53.33
CA LEU A 55 2.88 -149.31 -52.17
C LEU A 55 2.17 -150.63 -52.56
N GLU A 56 2.48 -151.71 -51.83
CA GLU A 56 1.75 -153.00 -51.71
C GLU A 56 1.63 -153.98 -52.90
N SER A 57 1.19 -155.22 -52.58
CA SER A 57 1.09 -156.46 -53.40
C SER A 57 2.44 -157.06 -53.87
N VAL A 58 2.83 -158.33 -53.66
CA VAL A 58 2.21 -159.61 -53.23
C VAL A 58 1.25 -160.24 -54.26
N THR A 59 1.45 -161.55 -54.54
CA THR A 59 0.76 -162.41 -55.56
C THR A 59 0.94 -161.91 -57.01
N ASP A 60 1.31 -162.71 -58.02
CA ASP A 60 1.24 -164.17 -58.25
C ASP A 60 2.59 -164.72 -58.82
N GLU A 61 2.98 -166.00 -58.69
CA GLU A 61 2.39 -167.24 -59.24
C GLU A 61 2.36 -167.29 -60.79
N HIS A 62 3.22 -168.11 -61.42
CA HIS A 62 2.75 -169.38 -62.00
C HIS A 62 3.87 -170.31 -62.52
N PRO A 63 3.60 -171.63 -62.69
CA PRO A 63 4.62 -172.67 -62.87
C PRO A 63 4.66 -173.27 -64.29
N SER A 64 5.56 -174.23 -64.52
CA SER A 64 5.34 -175.34 -65.45
C SER A 64 6.09 -176.62 -65.05
N SER A 65 5.31 -177.65 -64.75
CA SER A 65 5.69 -179.08 -64.70
C SER A 65 5.69 -179.65 -66.14
N PRO A 66 6.02 -180.95 -66.43
CA PRO A 66 6.11 -182.09 -65.52
C PRO A 66 7.26 -183.11 -65.78
N LEU A 67 7.21 -184.23 -65.06
CA LEU A 67 8.00 -185.44 -65.30
C LEU A 67 7.73 -186.02 -66.71
N SER A 68 8.74 -186.72 -67.25
CA SER A 68 8.49 -187.82 -68.19
C SER A 68 9.45 -188.99 -67.93
N LEU A 69 8.92 -190.11 -67.43
CA LEU A 69 9.56 -191.41 -67.63
C LEU A 69 9.16 -191.92 -69.02
N SER A 70 10.14 -192.28 -69.83
CA SER A 70 9.94 -193.15 -71.01
C SER A 70 10.41 -194.57 -70.69
N LYS A 71 9.71 -195.56 -71.27
CA LYS A 71 10.00 -196.99 -71.12
C LYS A 71 10.89 -197.51 -72.26
N GLN A 72 11.23 -198.81 -72.16
CA GLN A 72 11.96 -199.63 -73.16
C GLN A 72 13.46 -199.29 -73.18
N ASP A 73 14.35 -200.26 -73.40
CA ASP A 73 14.16 -201.55 -74.08
C ASP A 73 13.96 -202.79 -73.18
N VAL A 74 13.23 -203.77 -73.70
CA VAL A 74 13.15 -205.17 -73.21
C VAL A 74 13.04 -206.07 -74.45
N SER A 75 14.19 -206.34 -75.06
CA SER A 75 14.39 -207.24 -76.21
C SER A 75 15.74 -207.95 -75.99
N ASP A 76 15.93 -209.26 -76.16
CA ASP A 76 15.00 -210.32 -76.51
C ASP A 76 15.29 -211.60 -75.71
N VAL A 77 14.26 -212.43 -75.48
CA VAL A 77 14.44 -213.76 -74.88
C VAL A 77 14.83 -214.75 -75.96
N LYS A 78 16.08 -215.23 -75.94
CA LYS A 78 16.51 -216.35 -76.77
C LYS A 78 16.57 -217.65 -75.97
N PHE A 79 15.44 -218.34 -75.87
CA PHE A 79 15.41 -219.74 -75.43
C PHE A 79 16.07 -220.62 -76.51
N GLU A 80 17.21 -221.23 -76.19
CA GLU A 80 17.62 -222.49 -76.81
C GLU A 80 16.80 -223.62 -76.18
N GLU A 81 16.22 -224.49 -77.01
CA GLU A 81 15.29 -225.51 -76.56
C GLU A 81 15.97 -226.70 -75.85
N GLY A 82 15.29 -227.28 -74.86
CA GLY A 82 15.44 -228.72 -74.60
C GLY A 82 16.62 -229.22 -73.75
N LYS A 83 17.09 -228.50 -72.72
CA LYS A 83 17.90 -229.11 -71.64
C LYS A 83 17.37 -228.79 -70.25
N VAL A 84 17.01 -229.84 -69.51
CA VAL A 84 16.47 -229.76 -68.14
C VAL A 84 17.60 -229.47 -67.14
N LEU A 85 17.46 -228.37 -66.40
CA LEU A 85 18.36 -227.99 -65.30
C LEU A 85 18.21 -228.93 -64.09
N THR A 86 19.27 -229.06 -63.28
CA THR A 86 19.27 -229.95 -62.12
C THR A 86 18.97 -229.21 -60.82
N ALA A 87 18.32 -229.89 -59.87
CA ALA A 87 17.91 -229.29 -58.58
C ALA A 87 19.07 -228.74 -57.71
N LYS A 88 20.33 -229.06 -58.04
CA LYS A 88 21.53 -228.48 -57.40
C LYS A 88 21.82 -227.05 -57.86
N GLU A 89 21.30 -226.62 -59.00
CA GLU A 89 21.56 -225.29 -59.56
C GLU A 89 20.61 -224.24 -58.99
N ILE A 90 19.34 -224.60 -58.79
CA ILE A 90 18.33 -223.79 -58.09
C ILE A 90 18.83 -223.41 -56.68
N LYS A 91 19.30 -224.38 -55.88
CA LYS A 91 19.83 -224.10 -54.52
C LYS A 91 21.09 -223.23 -54.47
N ARG A 92 21.80 -223.04 -55.59
CA ARG A 92 22.88 -222.04 -55.69
C ARG A 92 22.37 -220.67 -56.09
N LEU A 93 21.26 -220.59 -56.82
CA LEU A 93 20.58 -219.34 -57.13
C LEU A 93 19.89 -218.79 -55.87
N GLU A 94 19.12 -219.61 -55.15
CA GLU A 94 18.52 -219.26 -53.85
C GLU A 94 19.55 -218.69 -52.86
N LYS A 95 20.70 -219.35 -52.67
CA LYS A 95 21.77 -218.83 -51.79
C LYS A 95 22.35 -217.50 -52.25
N ARG A 96 22.56 -217.31 -53.57
CA ARG A 96 22.99 -216.00 -54.08
C ARG A 96 21.90 -214.95 -53.95
N GLU A 97 20.62 -215.33 -54.05
CA GLU A 97 19.50 -214.43 -53.83
C GLU A 97 19.45 -213.98 -52.37
N ASP A 98 19.63 -214.88 -51.40
CA ASP A 98 19.79 -214.55 -49.98
C ASP A 98 21.00 -213.64 -49.71
N GLU A 99 22.13 -213.90 -50.38
CA GLU A 99 23.33 -213.07 -50.29
C GLU A 99 23.09 -211.67 -50.88
N TRP A 100 22.47 -211.58 -52.06
CA TRP A 100 22.06 -210.31 -52.69
C TRP A 100 21.02 -209.57 -51.87
N ARG A 101 20.03 -210.26 -51.28
CA ARG A 101 19.03 -209.68 -50.37
C ARG A 101 19.69 -209.13 -49.11
N LYS A 102 20.68 -209.82 -48.53
CA LYS A 102 21.47 -209.31 -47.38
C LYS A 102 22.36 -208.13 -47.76
N ILE A 103 22.96 -208.13 -48.95
CA ILE A 103 23.75 -207.01 -49.47
C ILE A 103 22.85 -205.79 -49.77
N LEU A 104 21.66 -206.03 -50.32
CA LEU A 104 20.65 -205.01 -50.61
C LEU A 104 20.11 -204.42 -49.31
N GLN A 105 19.59 -205.24 -48.39
CA GLN A 105 19.14 -204.82 -47.06
C GLN A 105 20.23 -204.04 -46.32
N LYS A 106 21.49 -204.52 -46.34
CA LYS A 106 22.59 -203.76 -45.71
C LYS A 106 22.83 -202.42 -46.40
N LYS A 107 22.73 -202.33 -47.73
CA LYS A 107 22.82 -201.04 -48.42
C LYS A 107 21.63 -200.14 -48.14
N GLU A 108 20.43 -200.69 -48.00
CA GLU A 108 19.21 -199.96 -47.63
C GLU A 108 19.32 -199.45 -46.19
N ASP A 109 19.80 -200.26 -45.25
CA ASP A 109 20.11 -199.87 -43.87
C ASP A 109 21.22 -198.79 -43.81
N ASP A 110 22.29 -198.95 -44.59
CA ASP A 110 23.41 -197.99 -44.62
C ASP A 110 23.01 -196.68 -45.32
N TRP A 111 22.09 -196.71 -46.30
CA TRP A 111 21.46 -195.53 -46.88
C TRP A 111 20.45 -194.89 -45.92
N ALA A 112 19.62 -195.67 -45.22
CA ALA A 112 18.68 -195.18 -44.23
C ALA A 112 19.41 -194.44 -43.10
N LYS A 113 20.46 -195.03 -42.53
CA LYS A 113 21.35 -194.38 -41.54
C LYS A 113 22.10 -193.17 -42.12
N LYS A 114 22.24 -193.04 -43.44
CA LYS A 114 22.86 -191.89 -44.10
C LYS A 114 21.85 -190.77 -44.37
N MET A 115 20.60 -191.11 -44.62
CA MET A 115 19.47 -190.19 -44.66
C MET A 115 19.13 -189.68 -43.27
N GLU A 116 18.99 -190.56 -42.28
CA GLU A 116 18.80 -190.25 -40.85
C GLU A 116 19.86 -189.26 -40.35
N ARG A 117 21.16 -189.56 -40.51
CA ARG A 117 22.23 -188.60 -40.14
C ARG A 117 22.16 -187.29 -40.92
N LYS A 118 21.67 -187.29 -42.17
CA LYS A 118 21.48 -186.06 -42.95
C LYS A 118 20.28 -185.25 -42.46
N GLU A 119 19.20 -185.91 -42.07
CA GLU A 119 18.03 -185.31 -41.43
C GLU A 119 18.38 -184.76 -40.04
N GLU A 120 19.19 -185.47 -39.26
CA GLU A 120 19.79 -184.97 -38.01
C GLU A 120 20.70 -183.75 -38.26
N GLU A 121 21.59 -183.80 -39.26
CA GLU A 121 22.42 -182.66 -39.65
C GLU A 121 21.57 -181.45 -40.07
N PHE A 122 20.52 -181.63 -40.88
CA PHE A 122 19.64 -180.55 -41.31
C PHE A 122 18.80 -180.02 -40.15
N LYS A 123 18.23 -180.90 -39.32
CA LYS A 123 17.48 -180.53 -38.10
C LYS A 123 18.35 -179.76 -37.12
N LYS A 124 19.60 -180.18 -36.92
CA LYS A 124 20.58 -179.45 -36.11
C LYS A 124 20.91 -178.08 -36.73
N ARG A 125 21.16 -178.00 -38.03
CA ARG A 125 21.41 -176.71 -38.72
C ARG A 125 20.22 -175.75 -38.58
N LEU A 126 18.99 -176.24 -38.70
CA LEU A 126 17.77 -175.45 -38.52
C LEU A 126 17.60 -174.98 -37.07
N ASP A 127 17.87 -175.85 -36.08
CA ASP A 127 17.81 -175.50 -34.66
C ASP A 127 18.93 -174.50 -34.27
N ASP A 128 20.15 -174.69 -34.78
CA ASP A 128 21.26 -173.75 -34.56
C ASP A 128 21.01 -172.41 -35.26
N GLN A 129 20.50 -172.39 -36.50
CA GLN A 129 20.02 -171.16 -37.17
C GLN A 129 18.88 -170.50 -36.40
N GLN A 130 17.91 -171.26 -35.89
CA GLN A 130 16.81 -170.70 -35.10
C GLN A 130 17.31 -170.10 -33.78
N LYS A 131 18.33 -170.68 -33.15
CA LYS A 131 19.01 -170.11 -31.98
C LYS A 131 19.81 -168.85 -32.34
N GLU A 132 20.50 -168.82 -33.48
CA GLU A 132 21.20 -167.63 -33.97
C GLU A 132 20.24 -166.48 -34.26
N TRP A 133 19.14 -166.72 -34.98
CA TRP A 133 18.09 -165.73 -35.20
C TRP A 133 17.44 -165.27 -33.90
N LYS A 134 17.17 -166.17 -32.94
CA LYS A 134 16.67 -165.79 -31.60
C LYS A 134 17.65 -164.89 -30.84
N ARG A 135 18.95 -165.21 -30.83
CA ARG A 135 19.98 -164.36 -30.20
C ARG A 135 20.12 -163.02 -30.90
N SER A 136 20.06 -162.98 -32.23
CA SER A 136 20.12 -161.75 -33.02
C SER A 136 18.90 -160.86 -32.76
N LEU A 137 17.70 -161.45 -32.65
CA LEU A 137 16.47 -160.74 -32.30
C LEU A 137 16.54 -160.20 -30.86
N GLU A 138 17.02 -161.00 -29.91
CA GLU A 138 17.20 -160.59 -28.51
C GLU A 138 18.24 -159.47 -28.35
N LEU A 139 19.30 -159.47 -29.18
CA LEU A 139 20.28 -158.39 -29.23
C LEU A 139 19.68 -157.11 -29.83
N LEU A 140 19.02 -157.21 -30.99
CA LEU A 140 18.36 -156.07 -31.65
C LEU A 140 17.26 -155.44 -30.78
N GLU A 141 16.50 -156.25 -30.03
CA GLU A 141 15.49 -155.74 -29.10
C GLU A 141 16.14 -155.07 -27.88
N LYS A 142 17.29 -155.54 -27.38
CA LYS A 142 18.06 -154.83 -26.35
C LYS A 142 18.62 -153.51 -26.86
N GLU A 143 19.23 -153.50 -28.04
CA GLU A 143 19.72 -152.29 -28.70
C GLU A 143 18.58 -151.27 -28.93
N LYS A 144 17.42 -151.73 -29.40
CA LYS A 144 16.20 -150.92 -29.53
C LYS A 144 15.75 -150.34 -28.19
N ASN A 145 15.72 -151.11 -27.11
CA ASN A 145 15.32 -150.59 -25.79
C ASN A 145 16.32 -149.56 -25.26
N VAL A 146 17.64 -149.76 -25.45
CA VAL A 146 18.66 -148.76 -25.11
C VAL A 146 18.47 -147.47 -25.92
N LEU A 147 18.25 -147.57 -27.24
CA LEU A 147 17.98 -146.42 -28.10
C LEU A 147 16.65 -145.72 -27.76
N GLU A 148 15.64 -146.44 -27.27
CA GLU A 148 14.40 -145.86 -26.75
C GLU A 148 14.62 -145.12 -25.42
N ASP A 149 15.46 -145.63 -24.51
CA ASP A 149 15.81 -144.94 -23.27
C ASP A 149 16.72 -143.71 -23.49
N GLU A 150 17.72 -143.81 -24.37
CA GLU A 150 18.52 -142.66 -24.82
C GLU A 150 17.62 -141.58 -25.44
N LYS A 151 16.68 -141.99 -26.31
CA LYS A 151 15.68 -141.08 -26.89
C LYS A 151 14.76 -140.47 -25.83
N ARG A 152 14.32 -141.23 -24.82
CA ARG A 152 13.53 -140.70 -23.67
C ARG A 152 14.31 -139.64 -22.91
N GLU A 153 15.58 -139.89 -22.60
CA GLU A 153 16.42 -138.96 -21.85
C GLU A 153 16.80 -137.71 -22.67
N VAL A 154 17.10 -137.86 -23.97
CA VAL A 154 17.34 -136.72 -24.88
C VAL A 154 16.08 -135.84 -25.01
N VAL A 155 14.87 -136.43 -25.08
CA VAL A 155 13.62 -135.66 -25.08
C VAL A 155 13.41 -134.91 -23.76
N LYS A 156 13.70 -135.54 -22.62
CA LYS A 156 13.64 -134.92 -21.29
C LYS A 156 14.64 -133.77 -21.13
N GLN A 157 15.88 -133.95 -21.61
CA GLN A 157 16.90 -132.89 -21.63
C GLN A 157 16.50 -131.74 -22.57
N LYS A 158 15.94 -132.03 -23.75
CA LYS A 158 15.39 -131.02 -24.66
C LYS A 158 14.29 -130.19 -23.99
N LEU A 159 13.32 -130.82 -23.32
CA LEU A 159 12.25 -130.09 -22.62
C LEU A 159 12.80 -129.19 -21.51
N ASN A 160 13.73 -129.69 -20.69
CA ASN A 160 14.40 -128.88 -19.66
C ASN A 160 15.15 -127.68 -20.25
N LEU A 161 15.79 -127.83 -21.42
CA LEU A 161 16.47 -126.75 -22.13
C LEU A 161 15.49 -125.76 -22.76
N GLU A 162 14.34 -126.21 -23.26
CA GLU A 162 13.27 -125.36 -23.78
C GLU A 162 12.61 -124.53 -22.67
N ASP A 163 12.43 -125.08 -21.47
CA ASP A 163 11.92 -124.33 -20.31
C ASP A 163 12.98 -123.36 -19.75
N ALA A 164 14.25 -123.77 -19.67
CA ALA A 164 15.34 -122.87 -19.33
C ALA A 164 15.49 -121.70 -20.33
N LEU A 165 15.25 -121.96 -21.63
CA LEU A 165 15.25 -120.94 -22.68
C LEU A 165 14.07 -119.95 -22.51
N LYS A 166 12.85 -120.42 -22.22
CA LYS A 166 11.70 -119.54 -21.92
C LYS A 166 12.00 -118.62 -20.74
N VAL A 167 12.55 -119.16 -19.66
CA VAL A 167 12.94 -118.39 -18.47
C VAL A 167 14.03 -117.36 -18.82
N ALA A 168 15.03 -117.73 -19.62
CA ALA A 168 16.05 -116.79 -20.10
C ALA A 168 15.46 -115.68 -21.01
N GLU A 169 14.49 -116.00 -21.88
CA GLU A 169 13.76 -115.01 -22.66
C GLU A 169 12.91 -114.06 -21.80
N GLU A 170 12.27 -114.56 -20.74
CA GLU A 170 11.55 -113.71 -19.79
C GLU A 170 12.47 -112.76 -19.03
N TYR A 171 13.63 -113.23 -18.57
CA TYR A 171 14.63 -112.35 -17.98
C TYR A 171 15.16 -111.34 -19.00
N LYS A 172 15.39 -111.74 -20.26
CA LYS A 172 15.78 -110.83 -21.34
C LYS A 172 14.74 -109.74 -21.59
N LYS A 173 13.44 -110.10 -21.61
CA LYS A 173 12.31 -109.15 -21.73
C LYS A 173 12.28 -108.17 -20.54
N LYS A 174 12.46 -108.67 -19.30
CA LYS A 174 12.55 -107.83 -18.09
C LYS A 174 13.74 -106.86 -18.12
N VAL A 175 14.90 -107.31 -18.61
CA VAL A 175 16.10 -106.45 -18.78
C VAL A 175 15.85 -105.34 -19.81
N TYR A 176 15.21 -105.64 -20.95
CA TYR A 176 14.83 -104.59 -21.90
C TYR A 176 13.80 -103.61 -21.31
N GLN A 177 12.77 -104.08 -20.59
CA GLN A 177 11.82 -103.20 -19.92
C GLN A 177 12.53 -102.26 -18.94
N TYR A 178 13.41 -102.78 -18.09
CA TYR A 178 14.16 -101.93 -17.16
C TYR A 178 15.11 -100.95 -17.86
N GLN A 179 15.66 -101.28 -19.04
CA GLN A 179 16.42 -100.31 -19.84
C GLN A 179 15.50 -99.22 -20.40
N GLU A 180 14.35 -99.58 -20.97
CA GLU A 180 13.35 -98.61 -21.46
C GLU A 180 12.83 -97.70 -20.33
N ASP A 181 12.65 -98.24 -19.12
CA ASP A 181 12.25 -97.50 -17.92
C ASP A 181 13.37 -96.54 -17.45
N ILE A 182 14.64 -96.96 -17.49
CA ILE A 182 15.81 -96.13 -17.20
C ILE A 182 15.95 -95.00 -18.22
N ASP A 183 15.89 -95.30 -19.52
CA ASP A 183 16.01 -94.31 -20.60
C ASP A 183 14.91 -93.24 -20.50
N GLN A 184 13.68 -93.64 -20.11
CA GLN A 184 12.59 -92.72 -19.80
C GLN A 184 12.90 -91.83 -18.58
N LEU A 185 13.40 -92.40 -17.48
CA LEU A 185 13.76 -91.66 -16.27
C LEU A 185 14.91 -90.68 -16.52
N GLU A 186 15.94 -91.06 -17.28
CA GLU A 186 17.02 -90.15 -17.70
C GLU A 186 16.48 -89.03 -18.62
N GLY A 187 15.51 -89.34 -19.49
CA GLY A 187 14.78 -88.36 -20.29
C GLY A 187 14.02 -87.34 -19.45
N PHE A 188 13.24 -87.80 -18.46
CA PHE A 188 12.54 -86.91 -17.52
C PHE A 188 13.52 -86.09 -16.67
N GLN A 189 14.57 -86.70 -16.13
CA GLN A 189 15.61 -86.00 -15.37
C GLN A 189 16.29 -84.92 -16.22
N THR A 190 16.60 -85.21 -17.49
CA THR A 190 17.16 -84.24 -18.42
C THR A 190 16.20 -83.09 -18.70
N GLN A 191 14.89 -83.37 -18.84
CA GLN A 191 13.87 -82.35 -19.03
C GLN A 191 13.71 -81.44 -17.78
N GLU A 192 13.63 -82.02 -16.58
CA GLU A 192 13.54 -81.24 -15.34
C GLU A 192 14.82 -80.44 -15.08
N MET A 193 16.01 -81.01 -15.31
CA MET A 193 17.26 -80.27 -15.22
C MET A 193 17.35 -79.12 -16.24
N ALA A 194 16.73 -79.24 -17.42
CA ALA A 194 16.62 -78.13 -18.37
C ALA A 194 15.65 -77.03 -17.88
N LYS A 195 14.48 -77.42 -17.34
CA LYS A 195 13.51 -76.49 -16.72
C LYS A 195 14.14 -75.72 -15.54
N ILE A 196 14.83 -76.44 -14.64
CA ILE A 196 15.52 -75.86 -13.48
C ILE A 196 16.62 -74.90 -13.92
N LYS A 197 17.45 -75.27 -14.90
CA LYS A 197 18.49 -74.37 -15.45
C LYS A 197 17.91 -73.11 -16.08
N HIS A 198 16.80 -73.22 -16.82
CA HIS A 198 16.13 -72.06 -17.40
C HIS A 198 15.53 -71.15 -16.33
N LEU A 199 14.83 -71.70 -15.34
CA LEU A 199 14.26 -70.94 -14.23
C LEU A 199 15.34 -70.27 -13.38
N LEU A 200 16.46 -70.96 -13.12
CA LEU A 200 17.61 -70.38 -12.42
C LEU A 200 18.20 -69.20 -13.20
N LEU A 201 18.47 -69.37 -14.50
CA LEU A 201 19.01 -68.29 -15.34
C LEU A 201 18.06 -67.07 -15.40
N VAL A 202 16.75 -67.29 -15.47
CA VAL A 202 15.75 -66.21 -15.39
C VAL A 202 15.78 -65.53 -14.02
N LYS A 203 15.99 -66.28 -12.92
CA LYS A 203 16.14 -65.69 -11.58
C LYS A 203 17.48 -64.98 -11.36
N GLU A 204 18.56 -65.43 -11.97
CA GLU A 204 19.85 -64.73 -11.99
C GLU A 204 19.75 -63.41 -12.75
N GLN A 205 19.09 -63.39 -13.93
CA GLN A 205 18.80 -62.16 -14.67
C GLN A 205 17.88 -61.22 -13.85
N GLU A 206 16.78 -61.73 -13.31
CA GLU A 206 15.87 -60.98 -12.44
C GLU A 206 16.55 -60.38 -11.20
N LEU A 207 17.62 -60.99 -10.69
CA LEU A 207 18.41 -60.46 -9.58
C LEU A 207 19.36 -59.36 -10.09
N ALA A 208 20.10 -59.60 -11.17
CA ALA A 208 20.98 -58.59 -11.77
C ALA A 208 20.23 -57.30 -12.19
N GLU A 209 19.00 -57.43 -12.70
CA GLU A 209 18.12 -56.30 -13.00
C GLU A 209 17.70 -55.54 -11.72
N LYS A 210 17.38 -56.25 -10.63
CA LYS A 210 17.05 -55.63 -9.33
C LYS A 210 18.26 -54.96 -8.69
N ASP A 211 19.45 -55.57 -8.76
CA ASP A 211 20.70 -54.99 -8.27
C ASP A 211 21.07 -53.72 -9.06
N GLY A 212 20.84 -53.71 -10.36
CA GLY A 212 20.97 -52.51 -11.21
C GLY A 212 20.04 -51.38 -10.75
N VAL A 213 18.75 -51.66 -10.57
CA VAL A 213 17.75 -50.69 -10.10
C VAL A 213 18.02 -50.25 -8.65
N LEU A 214 18.47 -51.13 -7.77
CA LEU A 214 18.87 -50.79 -6.40
C LEU A 214 20.09 -49.86 -6.40
N LYS A 215 21.06 -50.10 -7.28
CA LYS A 215 22.20 -49.19 -7.45
C LYS A 215 21.75 -47.83 -7.98
N GLU A 216 20.94 -47.79 -9.05
CA GLU A 216 20.46 -46.52 -9.60
C GLU A 216 19.69 -45.71 -8.54
N ASN A 217 18.82 -46.35 -7.76
CA ASN A 217 18.13 -45.71 -6.64
C ASN A 217 19.10 -45.23 -5.54
N SER A 218 20.18 -45.96 -5.27
CA SER A 218 21.22 -45.54 -4.33
C SER A 218 21.96 -44.30 -4.84
N ASP A 219 22.37 -44.30 -6.10
CA ASP A 219 23.06 -43.18 -6.77
C ASP A 219 22.15 -41.93 -6.82
N GLN A 220 20.84 -42.10 -7.09
CA GLN A 220 19.83 -41.04 -7.00
C GLN A 220 19.65 -40.50 -5.56
N VAL A 221 19.62 -41.38 -4.55
CA VAL A 221 19.53 -40.97 -3.13
C VAL A 221 20.79 -40.22 -2.68
N GLU A 222 21.97 -40.59 -3.16
CA GLU A 222 23.21 -39.86 -2.89
C GLU A 222 23.23 -38.48 -3.57
N ALA A 223 22.79 -38.39 -4.83
CA ALA A 223 22.61 -37.11 -5.52
C ALA A 223 21.61 -36.19 -4.81
N LEU A 224 20.47 -36.72 -4.34
CA LEU A 224 19.49 -35.96 -3.57
C LEU A 224 20.03 -35.51 -2.20
N LYS A 225 20.83 -36.34 -1.52
CA LYS A 225 21.53 -35.93 -0.27
C LYS A 225 22.54 -34.81 -0.53
N ALA A 226 23.30 -34.89 -1.62
CA ALA A 226 24.24 -33.85 -2.01
C ALA A 226 23.54 -32.52 -2.33
N GLU A 227 22.38 -32.57 -3.00
CA GLU A 227 21.56 -31.39 -3.29
C GLU A 227 20.90 -30.82 -2.03
N VAL A 228 20.35 -31.63 -1.13
CA VAL A 228 19.87 -31.18 0.19
C VAL A 228 20.99 -30.52 0.98
N GLY A 229 22.20 -31.10 0.98
CA GLY A 229 23.39 -30.50 1.59
C GLY A 229 23.87 -29.22 0.90
N ARG A 230 23.52 -29.00 -0.39
CA ARG A 230 23.75 -27.73 -1.10
C ARG A 230 22.72 -26.68 -0.70
N LEU A 231 21.44 -27.06 -0.65
CA LEU A 231 20.33 -26.17 -0.27
C LEU A 231 20.45 -25.71 1.18
N HIS A 232 20.85 -26.58 2.11
CA HIS A 232 21.00 -26.22 3.52
C HIS A 232 22.14 -25.19 3.75
N ARG A 233 23.19 -25.19 2.91
CA ARG A 233 24.20 -24.11 2.93
C ARG A 233 23.64 -22.77 2.45
N TYR A 234 22.78 -22.76 1.43
CA TYR A 234 22.10 -21.51 1.03
C TYR A 234 21.06 -21.05 2.06
N GLU A 235 20.43 -21.97 2.79
CA GLU A 235 19.56 -21.65 3.93
C GLU A 235 20.36 -21.01 5.08
N GLU A 236 21.56 -21.53 5.38
CA GLU A 236 22.51 -20.95 6.34
C GLU A 236 23.04 -19.58 5.87
N GLU A 237 23.47 -19.44 4.62
CA GLU A 237 23.88 -18.17 4.01
C GLU A 237 22.73 -17.13 4.04
N LEU A 238 21.50 -17.53 3.71
CA LEU A 238 20.33 -16.67 3.73
C LEU A 238 19.96 -16.25 5.15
N ASN A 239 20.03 -17.16 6.13
CA ASN A 239 19.81 -16.85 7.54
C ASN A 239 20.87 -15.87 8.07
N ASN A 240 22.15 -16.06 7.74
CA ASN A 240 23.23 -15.15 8.09
C ASN A 240 23.02 -13.73 7.51
N VAL A 241 22.60 -13.63 6.24
CA VAL A 241 22.25 -12.34 5.61
C VAL A 241 21.00 -11.73 6.24
N GLN A 242 20.00 -12.54 6.58
CA GLN A 242 18.77 -12.08 7.21
C GLN A 242 18.99 -11.62 8.66
N GLU A 243 19.92 -12.24 9.39
CA GLU A 243 20.36 -11.79 10.72
C GLU A 243 21.15 -10.48 10.61
N ALA A 244 22.15 -10.41 9.72
CA ALA A 244 22.92 -9.19 9.49
C ALA A 244 22.02 -8.00 9.11
N SER A 245 21.05 -8.20 8.21
CA SER A 245 20.06 -7.18 7.83
C SER A 245 19.10 -6.82 8.97
N ASN A 246 18.74 -7.77 9.85
CA ASN A 246 17.96 -7.45 11.05
C ASN A 246 18.76 -6.63 12.06
N ASN A 247 20.05 -6.93 12.23
CA ASN A 247 20.95 -6.20 13.13
C ASN A 247 21.18 -4.76 12.63
N GLU A 248 21.46 -4.59 11.33
CA GLU A 248 21.52 -3.26 10.71
C GLU A 248 20.18 -2.50 10.86
N ARG A 249 19.04 -3.18 10.67
CA ARG A 249 17.71 -2.59 10.89
C ARG A 249 17.49 -2.16 12.34
N THR A 250 17.96 -2.91 13.34
CA THR A 250 17.88 -2.49 14.74
C THR A 250 18.81 -1.31 15.03
N ASP A 251 20.03 -1.29 14.49
CA ASP A 251 20.95 -0.16 14.65
C ASP A 251 20.42 1.13 14.01
N LEU A 252 19.79 1.02 12.83
CA LEU A 252 19.12 2.14 12.18
C LEU A 252 17.89 2.64 12.98
N LEU A 253 17.12 1.74 13.59
CA LEU A 253 16.00 2.11 14.47
C LEU A 253 16.50 2.82 15.75
N ASN A 254 17.54 2.29 16.40
CA ASN A 254 18.16 2.92 17.58
C ASN A 254 18.70 4.32 17.25
N ARG A 255 19.39 4.46 16.11
CA ARG A 255 19.90 5.75 15.62
C ARG A 255 18.79 6.73 15.23
N LEU A 256 17.65 6.24 14.75
CA LEU A 256 16.46 7.06 14.48
C LEU A 256 15.82 7.55 15.80
N GLU A 257 15.68 6.68 16.81
CA GLU A 257 15.18 7.06 18.13
C GLU A 257 16.08 8.10 18.82
N GLU A 258 17.41 7.93 18.74
CA GLU A 258 18.36 8.96 19.18
C GLU A 258 18.18 10.29 18.45
N ALA A 259 18.00 10.26 17.12
CA ALA A 259 17.81 11.47 16.32
C ALA A 259 16.49 12.16 16.63
N GLU A 260 15.40 11.41 16.81
CA GLU A 260 14.12 11.94 17.28
C GLU A 260 14.22 12.54 18.67
N LYS A 261 14.96 11.91 19.60
CA LYS A 261 15.17 12.42 20.96
C LYS A 261 15.92 13.75 20.93
N ARG A 262 17.01 13.84 20.17
CA ARG A 262 17.75 15.10 19.94
C ARG A 262 16.88 16.18 19.27
N LEU A 263 16.00 15.80 18.35
CA LEU A 263 15.09 16.74 17.69
C LEU A 263 14.01 17.26 18.66
N LYS A 264 13.49 16.42 19.56
CA LYS A 264 12.58 16.82 20.65
C LYS A 264 13.29 17.78 21.61
N GLU A 265 14.51 17.45 22.04
CA GLU A 265 15.36 18.31 22.89
C GLU A 265 15.61 19.69 22.25
N ILE A 266 16.06 19.74 20.99
CA ILE A 266 16.27 20.99 20.24
C ILE A 266 14.95 21.77 20.03
N SER A 267 13.82 21.07 19.84
CA SER A 267 12.51 21.72 19.72
C SER A 267 12.03 22.34 21.05
N GLU A 268 12.41 21.76 22.20
CA GLU A 268 12.13 22.31 23.52
C GLU A 268 13.04 23.49 23.83
N GLU A 269 14.34 23.39 23.53
CA GLU A 269 15.29 24.52 23.59
C GLU A 269 14.82 25.70 22.72
N HIS A 270 14.46 25.45 21.46
CA HIS A 270 13.93 26.47 20.56
C HIS A 270 12.65 27.12 21.10
N LYS A 271 11.76 26.34 21.74
CA LYS A 271 10.56 26.87 22.39
C LYS A 271 10.90 27.78 23.59
N VAL A 272 11.89 27.40 24.41
CA VAL A 272 12.38 28.23 25.53
C VAL A 272 13.01 29.53 25.01
N ILE A 273 13.86 29.44 23.98
CA ILE A 273 14.48 30.60 23.33
C ILE A 273 13.41 31.51 22.69
N SER A 274 12.42 30.94 21.99
CA SER A 274 11.31 31.70 21.41
C SER A 274 10.48 32.43 22.45
N ASN A 275 10.18 31.79 23.59
CA ASN A 275 9.47 32.43 24.71
C ASN A 275 10.30 33.55 25.34
N SER A 276 11.62 33.34 25.48
CA SER A 276 12.55 34.35 26.00
C SER A 276 12.65 35.56 25.06
N LEU A 277 12.81 35.31 23.76
CA LEU A 277 12.81 36.35 22.72
C LEU A 277 11.50 37.14 22.68
N GLN A 278 10.35 36.46 22.82
CA GLN A 278 9.05 37.14 22.91
C GLN A 278 8.96 38.00 24.17
N SER A 279 9.48 37.53 25.31
CA SER A 279 9.56 38.32 26.55
C SER A 279 10.40 39.58 26.35
N GLU A 280 11.62 39.46 25.80
CA GLU A 280 12.47 40.61 25.49
C GLU A 280 11.86 41.54 24.43
N GLN A 281 11.13 41.02 23.43
CA GLN A 281 10.37 41.85 22.49
C GLN A 281 9.25 42.63 23.18
N THR A 282 8.53 42.03 24.14
CA THR A 282 7.51 42.78 24.91
C THR A 282 8.13 43.84 25.81
N LYS A 283 9.29 43.58 26.42
CA LYS A 283 10.05 44.57 27.19
C LYS A 283 10.58 45.69 26.31
N SER A 284 11.15 45.38 25.14
CA SER A 284 11.59 46.38 24.17
C SER A 284 10.40 47.25 23.74
N SER A 285 9.26 46.63 23.43
CA SER A 285 8.04 47.36 23.04
C SER A 285 7.51 48.27 24.17
N GLN A 286 7.65 47.85 25.43
CA GLN A 286 7.33 48.67 26.60
C GLN A 286 8.32 49.84 26.74
N LEU A 287 9.62 49.59 26.64
CA LEU A 287 10.67 50.61 26.69
C LEU A 287 10.57 51.61 25.52
N ASP A 288 10.20 51.16 24.33
CA ASP A 288 9.96 52.02 23.16
C ASP A 288 8.73 52.91 23.37
N GLU A 289 7.66 52.40 24.02
CA GLU A 289 6.47 53.18 24.37
C GLU A 289 6.72 54.15 25.54
N GLU A 290 7.48 53.75 26.57
CA GLU A 290 7.96 54.63 27.64
C GLU A 290 8.85 55.74 27.07
N LEU A 291 9.80 55.40 26.19
CA LEU A 291 10.65 56.35 25.49
C LEU A 291 9.82 57.31 24.61
N ARG A 292 8.78 56.80 23.93
CA ARG A 292 7.84 57.61 23.15
C ARG A 292 7.03 58.56 24.06
N GLN A 293 6.58 58.10 25.22
CA GLN A 293 5.89 58.93 26.21
C GLN A 293 6.81 60.03 26.75
N VAL A 294 8.03 59.69 27.19
CA VAL A 294 9.04 60.66 27.67
C VAL A 294 9.40 61.66 26.57
N GLN A 295 9.48 61.25 25.30
CA GLN A 295 9.66 62.18 24.18
C GLN A 295 8.47 63.13 23.98
N VAL A 296 7.23 62.66 24.19
CA VAL A 296 6.03 63.52 24.11
C VAL A 296 5.97 64.48 25.30
N GLU A 297 6.27 64.02 26.51
CA GLU A 297 6.35 64.86 27.72
C GLU A 297 7.44 65.92 27.59
N LEU A 298 8.64 65.54 27.12
CA LEU A 298 9.74 66.46 26.85
C LEU A 298 9.38 67.50 25.78
N ARG A 299 8.71 67.12 24.70
CA ARG A 299 8.19 68.08 23.70
C ARG A 299 7.12 69.00 24.30
N GLY A 300 6.26 68.48 25.18
CA GLY A 300 5.25 69.27 25.89
C GLY A 300 5.85 70.25 26.90
N GLU A 301 6.98 69.89 27.54
CA GLU A 301 7.74 70.76 28.43
C GLU A 301 8.54 71.80 27.63
N GLN A 302 9.17 71.42 26.51
CA GLN A 302 9.80 72.34 25.57
C GLN A 302 8.81 73.37 25.03
N ALA A 303 7.59 72.95 24.65
CA ALA A 303 6.52 73.85 24.23
C ALA A 303 6.08 74.81 25.35
N ARG A 304 5.94 74.31 26.59
CA ARG A 304 5.63 75.15 27.76
C ARG A 304 6.75 76.14 28.10
N CYS A 305 8.01 75.73 28.00
CA CYS A 305 9.17 76.62 28.15
C CYS A 305 9.20 77.71 27.08
N ILE A 306 8.92 77.38 25.80
CA ILE A 306 8.82 78.35 24.71
C ILE A 306 7.66 79.33 24.96
N GLU A 307 6.49 78.85 25.40
CA GLU A 307 5.34 79.72 25.66
C GLU A 307 5.56 80.61 26.89
N LEU A 308 6.18 80.08 27.95
CA LEU A 308 6.60 80.87 29.12
C LEU A 308 7.66 81.90 28.75
N GLN A 309 8.59 81.59 27.84
CA GLN A 309 9.58 82.52 27.31
C GLN A 309 8.92 83.63 26.48
N LYS A 310 7.91 83.32 25.66
CA LYS A 310 7.09 84.35 24.97
C LYS A 310 6.37 85.23 25.96
N SER A 311 5.66 84.64 26.94
CA SER A 311 4.92 85.39 27.97
C SER A 311 5.85 86.30 28.77
N LEU A 312 7.03 85.82 29.14
CA LEU A 312 8.06 86.63 29.81
C LEU A 312 8.61 87.75 28.89
N SER A 313 8.69 87.53 27.58
CA SER A 313 9.09 88.58 26.64
C SER A 313 8.01 89.64 26.44
N HIS A 314 6.73 89.25 26.44
CA HIS A 314 5.59 90.17 26.39
C HIS A 314 5.47 90.98 27.69
N GLU A 315 5.57 90.33 28.85
CA GLU A 315 5.58 91.00 30.17
C GLU A 315 6.75 92.00 30.29
N ARG A 316 7.91 91.68 29.69
CA ARG A 316 9.04 92.62 29.58
C ARG A 316 8.71 93.80 28.66
N GLN A 317 8.16 93.55 27.47
CA GLN A 317 7.74 94.61 26.54
C GLN A 317 6.69 95.53 27.14
N ASP A 318 5.70 94.98 27.85
CA ASP A 318 4.64 95.73 28.52
C ASP A 318 5.19 96.52 29.71
N LYS A 319 6.10 95.94 30.50
CA LYS A 319 6.85 96.66 31.54
C LYS A 319 7.65 97.81 30.95
N ASP A 320 8.38 97.60 29.86
CA ASP A 320 9.21 98.62 29.23
C ASP A 320 8.34 99.71 28.56
N ALA A 321 7.18 99.36 28.02
CA ALA A 321 6.16 100.32 27.54
C ALA A 321 5.52 101.11 28.68
N ILE A 322 5.26 100.48 29.84
CA ILE A 322 4.79 101.16 31.06
C ILE A 322 5.88 102.09 31.62
N LEU A 323 7.15 101.70 31.59
CA LEU A 323 8.28 102.56 31.96
C LEU A 323 8.44 103.75 31.01
N LEU A 324 8.34 103.53 29.70
CA LEU A 324 8.32 104.62 28.70
C LEU A 324 7.15 105.57 28.94
N ARG A 325 5.94 105.04 29.18
CA ARG A 325 4.76 105.85 29.51
C ARG A 325 4.90 106.59 30.84
N ASN A 326 5.54 105.99 31.84
CA ASN A 326 5.81 106.63 33.13
C ASN A 326 6.85 107.75 32.99
N ALA A 327 7.89 107.55 32.19
CA ALA A 327 8.88 108.57 31.85
C ALA A 327 8.24 109.71 31.05
N GLN A 328 7.39 109.41 30.06
CA GLN A 328 6.64 110.41 29.29
C GLN A 328 5.69 111.23 30.20
N VAL A 329 4.88 110.57 31.03
CA VAL A 329 4.00 111.26 32.00
C VAL A 329 4.83 112.09 33.00
N SER A 330 5.99 111.60 33.43
CA SER A 330 6.90 112.38 34.30
C SER A 330 7.46 113.61 33.58
N GLN A 331 7.76 113.52 32.28
CA GLN A 331 8.19 114.64 31.44
C GLN A 331 7.05 115.64 31.19
N GLU A 332 5.83 115.16 30.91
CA GLU A 332 4.63 115.99 30.80
C GLU A 332 4.32 116.73 32.12
N VAL A 333 4.49 116.07 33.27
CA VAL A 333 4.39 116.70 34.59
C VAL A 333 5.50 117.73 34.83
N GLN A 334 6.74 117.47 34.40
CA GLN A 334 7.82 118.46 34.48
C GLN A 334 7.56 119.69 33.61
N LEU A 335 7.07 119.51 32.38
CA LEU A 335 6.67 120.58 31.47
C LEU A 335 5.49 121.39 32.03
N ALA A 336 4.47 120.71 32.57
CA ALA A 336 3.34 121.37 33.24
C ALA A 336 3.81 122.16 34.48
N GLN A 337 4.78 121.66 35.25
CA GLN A 337 5.39 122.41 36.35
C GLN A 337 6.29 123.56 35.88
N GLN A 338 6.87 123.52 34.67
CA GLN A 338 7.59 124.66 34.09
C GLN A 338 6.60 125.74 33.67
N ALA A 339 5.56 125.39 32.90
CA ALA A 339 4.51 126.32 32.50
C ALA A 339 3.79 126.96 33.71
N ALA A 340 3.54 126.20 34.79
CA ALA A 340 2.99 126.75 36.03
C ALA A 340 3.94 127.72 36.74
N ARG A 341 5.27 127.49 36.69
CA ARG A 341 6.28 128.44 37.22
C ARG A 341 6.42 129.68 36.33
N GLU A 342 6.17 129.56 35.03
CA GLU A 342 6.13 130.70 34.10
C GLU A 342 4.88 131.55 34.35
N GLN A 343 3.69 130.95 34.45
CA GLN A 343 2.49 131.67 34.89
C GLN A 343 2.67 132.35 36.26
N GLN A 344 3.38 131.74 37.22
CA GLN A 344 3.70 132.41 38.49
C GLN A 344 4.64 133.62 38.33
N ARG A 345 5.55 133.63 37.34
CA ARG A 345 6.37 134.82 37.02
C ARG A 345 5.52 135.89 36.37
N ASP A 346 4.75 135.55 35.35
CA ASP A 346 3.85 136.48 34.64
C ASP A 346 2.86 137.13 35.63
N GLN A 347 2.29 136.33 36.54
CA GLN A 347 1.40 136.80 37.59
C GLN A 347 2.10 137.70 38.62
N ALA A 348 3.37 137.44 38.95
CA ALA A 348 4.18 138.32 39.81
C ALA A 348 4.58 139.63 39.11
N GLU A 349 4.88 139.60 37.80
CA GLU A 349 5.15 140.82 37.01
C GLU A 349 3.88 141.67 36.85
N LEU A 350 2.73 141.05 36.61
CA LEU A 350 1.43 141.73 36.59
C LEU A 350 1.10 142.34 37.96
N LEU A 351 1.34 141.63 39.07
CA LEU A 351 1.17 142.19 40.42
C LEU A 351 2.09 143.40 40.65
N ASN A 352 3.38 143.31 40.31
CA ASN A 352 4.30 144.44 40.40
C ASN A 352 3.85 145.62 39.52
N ARG A 353 3.23 145.36 38.36
CA ARG A 353 2.68 146.39 37.48
C ARG A 353 1.46 147.08 38.09
N VAL A 354 0.57 146.33 38.75
CA VAL A 354 -0.57 146.88 39.51
C VAL A 354 -0.06 147.77 40.65
N THR A 355 0.83 147.26 41.51
CA THR A 355 1.42 148.02 42.62
C THR A 355 2.11 149.31 42.14
N SER A 356 2.76 149.28 40.97
CA SER A 356 3.38 150.47 40.37
C SER A 356 2.34 151.53 39.94
N LEU A 357 1.22 151.10 39.36
CA LEU A 357 0.11 151.99 38.96
C LEU A 357 -0.63 152.56 40.17
N GLU A 358 -0.87 151.76 41.21
CA GLU A 358 -1.48 152.20 42.47
C GLU A 358 -0.66 153.31 43.15
N ASN A 359 0.67 153.18 43.15
CA ASN A 359 1.56 154.21 43.68
C ASN A 359 1.49 155.53 42.86
N GLN A 360 1.50 155.45 41.53
CA GLN A 360 1.33 156.64 40.66
C GLN A 360 -0.03 157.32 40.88
N LEU A 361 -1.09 156.54 41.10
CA LEU A 361 -2.44 157.04 41.38
C LEU A 361 -2.52 157.69 42.78
N SER A 362 -1.80 157.14 43.77
CA SER A 362 -1.63 157.76 45.10
C SER A 362 -0.92 159.11 45.04
N GLU A 363 0.15 159.23 44.24
CA GLU A 363 0.86 160.50 44.04
C GLU A 363 -0.02 161.55 43.34
N LYS A 364 -0.75 161.16 42.28
CA LYS A 364 -1.68 162.07 41.59
C LYS A 364 -2.85 162.51 42.48
N ASN A 365 -3.33 161.67 43.40
CA ASN A 365 -4.34 162.09 44.38
C ASN A 365 -3.78 163.13 45.37
N LYS A 366 -2.55 162.92 45.88
CA LYS A 366 -1.86 163.89 46.76
C LYS A 366 -1.59 165.24 46.06
N GLU A 367 -1.31 165.23 44.75
CA GLU A 367 -1.25 166.46 43.96
C GLU A 367 -2.62 167.15 43.84
N SER A 368 -3.70 166.40 43.63
CA SER A 368 -5.07 166.95 43.57
C SER A 368 -5.48 167.62 44.89
N GLU A 369 -5.16 167.01 46.03
CA GLU A 369 -5.43 167.56 47.37
C GLU A 369 -4.70 168.88 47.62
N ARG A 370 -3.42 168.98 47.20
CA ARG A 370 -2.66 170.24 47.25
C ARG A 370 -3.36 171.34 46.46
N TRP A 371 -3.77 171.07 45.21
CA TRP A 371 -4.47 172.04 44.38
C TRP A 371 -5.84 172.47 44.96
N LYS A 372 -6.60 171.55 45.56
CA LYS A 372 -7.86 171.87 46.27
C LYS A 372 -7.63 172.85 47.43
N SER A 373 -6.67 172.56 48.31
CA SER A 373 -6.37 173.42 49.46
C SER A 373 -5.88 174.82 49.06
N LEU A 374 -5.17 174.93 47.93
CA LEU A 374 -4.74 176.23 47.40
C LEU A 374 -5.93 177.04 46.88
N ASN A 375 -6.87 176.39 46.18
CA ASN A 375 -8.09 177.00 45.67
C ASN A 375 -9.03 177.48 46.79
N GLU A 376 -9.18 176.69 47.86
CA GLU A 376 -9.96 177.09 49.05
C GLU A 376 -9.38 178.31 49.76
N ASN A 377 -8.05 178.41 49.87
CA ASN A 377 -7.39 179.59 50.45
C ASN A 377 -7.56 180.84 49.57
N LEU A 378 -7.50 180.71 48.25
CA LEU A 378 -7.76 181.83 47.32
C LEU A 378 -9.23 182.28 47.39
N SER A 379 -10.18 181.35 47.41
CA SER A 379 -11.62 181.65 47.52
C SER A 379 -11.96 182.41 48.82
N ARG A 380 -11.37 181.99 49.95
CA ARG A 380 -11.56 182.68 51.25
C ARG A 380 -11.03 184.12 51.22
N ARG A 381 -9.95 184.37 50.49
CA ARG A 381 -9.33 185.70 50.35
C ARG A 381 -10.14 186.66 49.46
N VAL A 382 -10.98 186.14 48.57
CA VAL A 382 -11.94 186.95 47.78
C VAL A 382 -13.08 187.43 48.68
N GLN A 383 -13.68 186.53 49.48
CA GLN A 383 -14.76 186.89 50.41
C GLN A 383 -14.36 187.96 51.44
N GLU A 384 -13.11 187.95 51.92
CA GLU A 384 -12.58 189.01 52.80
C GLU A 384 -12.59 190.40 52.15
N LEU A 385 -12.40 190.50 50.82
CA LEU A 385 -12.35 191.78 50.10
C LEU A 385 -13.75 192.29 49.76
N GLU A 386 -14.65 191.41 49.33
CA GLU A 386 -16.06 191.73 49.05
C GLU A 386 -16.76 192.33 50.28
N LEU A 387 -16.46 191.81 51.48
CA LEU A 387 -17.02 192.30 52.74
C LEU A 387 -16.56 193.73 53.08
N VAL A 388 -15.33 194.12 52.70
CA VAL A 388 -14.80 195.48 52.92
C VAL A 388 -15.45 196.48 51.96
N GLU A 389 -15.71 196.07 50.72
CA GLU A 389 -16.35 196.92 49.71
C GLU A 389 -17.83 197.20 50.06
N HIS A 390 -18.56 196.18 50.54
CA HIS A 390 -19.94 196.34 51.02
C HIS A 390 -20.04 197.28 52.24
N ASN A 391 -19.09 197.23 53.18
CA ASN A 391 -19.05 198.18 54.31
C ASN A 391 -18.78 199.62 53.85
N LYS A 392 -18.05 199.81 52.76
CA LYS A 392 -17.79 201.13 52.16
C LYS A 392 -19.05 201.72 51.53
N GLN A 393 -19.86 200.91 50.85
CA GLN A 393 -21.10 201.34 50.22
C GLN A 393 -22.15 201.79 51.26
N ALA A 394 -22.34 201.01 52.33
CA ALA A 394 -23.33 201.31 53.37
C ALA A 394 -23.13 202.68 54.07
N ALA A 395 -21.89 203.17 54.14
CA ALA A 395 -21.58 204.50 54.69
C ALA A 395 -22.05 205.66 53.78
N VAL A 396 -22.03 205.46 52.45
CA VAL A 396 -22.41 206.48 51.46
C VAL A 396 -23.93 206.71 51.47
N ASP A 397 -24.70 205.62 51.55
CA ASP A 397 -26.16 205.70 51.55
C ASP A 397 -26.71 206.38 52.82
N LEU A 398 -26.05 206.20 53.97
CA LEU A 398 -26.40 206.91 55.22
C LEU A 398 -26.15 208.42 55.15
N GLU A 399 -25.08 208.87 54.46
CA GLU A 399 -24.85 210.30 54.22
C GLU A 399 -25.95 210.93 53.35
N ARG A 400 -26.44 210.15 52.37
CA ARG A 400 -27.47 210.58 51.42
C ARG A 400 -28.84 210.80 52.09
N ASP A 401 -29.25 209.91 52.99
CA ASP A 401 -30.57 209.99 53.63
C ASP A 401 -30.63 211.07 54.72
N LEU A 402 -29.51 211.35 55.42
CA LEU A 402 -29.42 212.50 56.32
C LEU A 402 -29.53 213.85 55.57
N ARG A 403 -28.95 213.94 54.37
CA ARG A 403 -29.12 215.11 53.48
C ARG A 403 -30.56 215.29 53.01
N LYS A 404 -31.35 214.21 52.91
CA LYS A 404 -32.77 214.29 52.55
C LYS A 404 -33.62 214.88 53.69
N ASN A 405 -33.38 214.43 54.92
CA ASN A 405 -34.09 214.95 56.11
C ASN A 405 -33.86 216.45 56.38
N ILE A 406 -32.80 217.04 55.81
CA ILE A 406 -32.57 218.50 55.84
C ILE A 406 -33.61 219.23 54.97
N CYS A 407 -33.90 218.75 53.75
CA CYS A 407 -34.88 219.37 52.86
C CYS A 407 -36.31 219.30 53.40
N ASP A 408 -36.76 218.10 53.80
CA ASP A 408 -38.16 217.83 54.13
C ASP A 408 -38.66 218.62 55.37
N LEU A 409 -37.75 219.12 56.22
CA LEU A 409 -38.04 219.97 57.38
C LEU A 409 -38.00 221.48 57.09
N GLU A 410 -37.14 221.92 56.17
CA GLU A 410 -37.11 223.32 55.72
C GLU A 410 -38.38 223.70 54.96
N GLU A 411 -38.89 222.79 54.11
CA GLU A 411 -40.11 223.00 53.32
C GLU A 411 -41.36 223.16 54.21
N GLN A 412 -41.51 222.31 55.24
CA GLN A 412 -42.64 222.37 56.17
C GLN A 412 -42.69 223.68 56.98
N LEU A 413 -41.55 224.31 57.27
CA LEU A 413 -41.50 225.59 57.99
C LEU A 413 -41.77 226.81 57.09
N ALA A 414 -41.39 226.73 55.81
CA ALA A 414 -41.78 227.72 54.81
C ALA A 414 -43.30 227.78 54.61
N GLU A 415 -43.98 226.63 54.66
CA GLU A 415 -45.42 226.54 54.46
C GLU A 415 -46.24 227.05 55.67
N LYS A 416 -45.79 226.77 56.90
CA LYS A 416 -46.40 227.31 58.13
C LYS A 416 -46.42 228.85 58.12
N ASN A 417 -45.39 229.49 57.57
CA ASN A 417 -45.31 230.95 57.42
C ASN A 417 -46.32 231.54 56.41
N LYS A 418 -46.75 230.78 55.39
CA LYS A 418 -47.87 231.20 54.52
C LYS A 418 -49.20 231.17 55.27
N SER A 419 -49.45 230.13 56.07
CA SER A 419 -50.72 229.92 56.78
C SER A 419 -51.06 231.05 57.77
N ILE A 420 -50.08 231.57 58.50
CA ILE A 420 -50.31 232.63 59.50
C ILE A 420 -50.73 233.96 58.87
N LYS A 421 -50.24 234.31 57.66
CA LYS A 421 -50.69 235.50 56.92
C LYS A 421 -52.18 235.41 56.52
N VAL A 422 -52.71 234.20 56.30
CA VAL A 422 -54.13 233.99 56.00
C VAL A 422 -55.00 234.14 57.27
N LEU A 423 -54.49 233.72 58.43
CA LEU A 423 -55.19 233.89 59.71
C LEU A 423 -55.30 235.35 60.18
N GLN A 424 -54.43 236.25 59.71
CA GLN A 424 -54.54 237.69 59.95
C GLN A 424 -55.78 238.33 59.28
N GLN A 425 -56.36 237.69 58.24
CA GLN A 425 -57.43 238.29 57.44
C GLN A 425 -58.85 237.89 57.88
N ARG A 426 -59.04 236.79 58.63
CA ARG A 426 -60.35 236.14 58.81
C ARG A 426 -60.99 236.26 60.21
N LEU A 427 -60.33 236.92 61.16
CA LEU A 427 -60.85 237.14 62.53
C LEU A 427 -61.05 238.62 62.91
N ALA A 428 -60.89 239.55 61.96
CA ALA A 428 -61.41 240.90 62.12
C ALA A 428 -62.96 240.91 62.19
N ASP A 429 -63.61 240.04 61.43
CA ASP A 429 -65.06 240.09 61.18
C ASP A 429 -65.92 239.55 62.33
N MET A 430 -65.43 238.59 63.12
CA MET A 430 -66.20 237.95 64.20
C MET A 430 -66.12 238.66 65.56
N LYS A 431 -65.52 239.86 65.64
CA LYS A 431 -65.46 240.68 66.86
C LYS A 431 -66.85 241.15 67.36
N LYS A 432 -67.93 240.92 66.61
CA LYS A 432 -69.27 241.50 66.86
C LYS A 432 -70.26 240.63 67.65
N THR A 433 -69.91 239.41 68.06
CA THR A 433 -70.86 238.45 68.66
C THR A 433 -70.50 237.95 70.08
N LEU A 434 -69.59 238.66 70.77
CA LEU A 434 -69.24 238.47 72.20
C LEU A 434 -68.55 237.13 72.61
N GLN A 435 -67.97 237.17 73.81
CA GLN A 435 -67.84 236.13 74.87
C GLN A 435 -67.92 234.63 74.42
N ARG A 436 -67.02 233.72 74.84
CA ARG A 436 -66.37 233.62 76.17
C ARG A 436 -65.27 232.53 76.23
N GLU A 437 -64.09 232.83 76.82
CA GLU A 437 -63.10 231.87 77.41
C GLU A 437 -62.51 230.79 76.43
N LEU A 438 -61.44 229.99 76.69
CA LEU A 438 -60.44 229.83 77.78
C LEU A 438 -59.05 229.34 77.23
N ARG A 439 -58.13 228.88 78.10
CA ARG A 439 -56.63 228.84 78.00
C ARG A 439 -56.05 227.40 78.22
N GLY A 440 -54.85 226.99 77.72
CA GLY A 440 -54.24 225.65 78.03
C GLY A 440 -52.81 225.25 77.47
N PRO A 441 -51.94 224.45 78.18
CA PRO A 441 -50.56 223.96 77.76
C PRO A 441 -50.14 222.43 78.05
N GLY A 442 -48.88 221.92 77.75
CA GLY A 442 -48.26 220.54 78.02
C GLY A 442 -46.76 220.35 77.51
N GLY A 443 -45.88 219.29 77.58
CA GLY A 443 -45.69 217.87 78.13
C GLY A 443 -44.30 217.18 77.73
N SER A 444 -43.79 216.00 78.26
CA SER A 444 -42.39 215.41 77.98
C SER A 444 -42.00 213.91 78.38
N SER A 445 -40.73 213.43 78.10
CA SER A 445 -39.82 212.35 78.76
C SER A 445 -39.60 210.81 78.23
N ASP A 446 -38.35 210.15 78.20
CA ASP A 446 -37.72 208.66 78.22
C ASP A 446 -38.03 207.24 77.32
N SER A 447 -37.22 206.07 76.93
CA SER A 447 -37.49 204.65 76.08
C SER A 447 -36.47 203.28 75.73
N GLY A 448 -36.75 202.00 75.06
CA GLY A 448 -35.85 200.67 74.60
C GLY A 448 -36.22 199.15 73.82
N PRO A 449 -35.35 198.02 73.41
CA PRO A 449 -35.44 196.65 72.48
C PRO A 449 -34.79 195.08 72.80
N PRO A 450 -34.37 193.82 72.11
CA PRO A 450 -34.33 192.77 70.82
C PRO A 450 -34.21 191.02 70.81
N SER A 451 -33.80 190.04 69.78
CA SER A 451 -33.71 188.37 69.70
C SER A 451 -33.05 187.30 68.49
N ASP A 452 -32.95 185.82 68.43
CA ASP A 452 -32.24 184.69 67.43
C ASP A 452 -32.48 182.96 67.30
N MET A 453 -31.94 181.95 66.35
CA MET A 453 -31.67 180.30 66.29
C MET A 453 -31.60 179.15 64.97
N SER A 454 -31.10 177.76 64.92
CA SER A 454 -31.04 176.56 63.75
C SER A 454 -30.59 174.87 63.82
N ASP A 455 -30.56 173.81 62.78
CA ASP A 455 -30.28 172.16 62.76
C ASP A 455 -30.01 171.05 61.42
N GLY A 456 -29.72 169.60 61.39
CA GLY A 456 -29.60 168.42 60.20
C GLY A 456 -29.10 166.75 60.18
N PHE A 457 -29.19 165.71 59.13
CA PHE A 457 -28.79 164.09 59.01
C PHE A 457 -28.63 163.13 57.57
N SER A 458 -28.45 161.74 57.05
CA SER A 458 -28.39 160.08 57.18
C SER A 458 -27.84 158.92 55.98
N ASN A 459 -27.91 157.45 55.89
CA ASN A 459 -27.34 156.29 54.81
C ASN A 459 -27.66 154.56 54.68
N PHE A 460 -27.28 153.55 53.67
CA PHE A 460 -27.58 151.91 53.43
C PHE A 460 -26.85 150.71 52.37
N LEU A 461 -27.04 149.25 52.23
CA LEU A 461 -26.43 148.06 51.23
C LEU A 461 -26.83 146.36 51.03
N GLY A 462 -26.37 145.33 50.06
CA GLY A 462 -26.52 143.68 49.91
C GLY A 462 -26.18 142.53 48.61
N SER A 463 -26.12 141.06 48.55
CA SER A 463 -25.91 139.89 47.34
C SER A 463 -25.86 138.15 47.38
N ASN A 464 -25.85 137.13 46.30
CA ASN A 464 -25.71 135.45 46.25
C ASN A 464 -25.58 134.28 44.94
N SER A 465 -25.47 132.81 44.91
CA SER A 465 -25.31 131.61 43.73
C SER A 465 -25.30 129.86 43.78
N GLY A 466 -25.19 128.83 42.72
CA GLY A 466 -25.15 127.15 42.67
C GLY A 466 -24.98 125.97 41.39
N SER A 467 -24.93 124.48 41.40
CA SER A 467 -24.72 123.25 40.26
C SER A 467 -24.90 121.54 40.50
N ALA A 468 -24.77 120.20 39.84
CA ALA A 468 -24.40 119.15 38.61
C ALA A 468 -24.70 117.40 38.52
N SER A 469 -24.39 116.36 37.50
CA SER A 469 -24.67 114.71 37.37
C SER A 469 -24.12 113.48 36.24
N LEU A 470 -24.38 112.01 36.14
CA LEU A 470 -23.88 110.75 35.14
C LEU A 470 -24.34 109.05 35.04
N SER A 471 -24.05 107.97 34.05
CA SER A 471 -24.32 106.31 33.96
C SER A 471 -23.95 105.11 32.72
N SER A 472 -24.02 103.62 32.68
CA SER A 472 -23.86 102.40 31.53
C SER A 472 -23.89 100.64 31.62
N ASN A 473 -23.98 99.58 30.59
CA ASN A 473 -23.84 97.89 30.47
C ASN A 473 -24.11 96.87 29.09
N ASN A 474 -24.12 95.44 28.63
CA ASN A 474 -23.65 93.83 28.66
C ASN A 474 -24.26 92.61 27.55
N VAL A 475 -24.19 91.18 27.12
CA VAL A 475 -23.52 89.65 26.97
C VAL A 475 -24.27 88.32 26.06
N THR A 476 -24.15 86.92 25.57
CA THR A 476 -23.43 85.43 25.16
C THR A 476 -24.23 84.16 24.26
N ARG A 477 -24.15 82.76 23.78
CA ARG A 477 -23.41 81.27 23.49
C ARG A 477 -24.19 79.91 22.67
N SER A 478 -24.05 78.50 22.18
CA SER A 478 -23.27 77.08 21.72
C SER A 478 -23.98 75.61 21.04
N ALA A 479 -23.41 74.37 20.43
CA ALA A 479 -24.03 72.93 19.80
C ALA A 479 -23.28 71.42 19.26
N ARG A 480 -23.83 70.12 18.77
CA ARG A 480 -23.22 68.66 18.18
C ARG A 480 -24.00 67.23 17.50
N SER A 481 -23.46 65.98 16.93
CA SER A 481 -24.06 64.59 16.19
C SER A 481 -23.37 63.00 15.84
N PRO A 482 -23.93 61.79 15.17
CA PRO A 482 -23.56 60.16 14.96
C PRO A 482 -23.83 58.99 13.68
N ASN A 483 -23.60 57.52 13.58
CA ASN A 483 -23.78 56.33 12.41
C ASN A 483 -23.72 54.54 12.47
N LEU A 484 -23.83 53.49 11.42
CA LEU A 484 -23.95 51.81 11.38
C LEU A 484 -23.55 50.57 10.18
N GLN A 485 -23.96 49.15 10.01
CA GLN A 485 -23.43 47.79 9.18
C GLN A 485 -24.25 46.54 8.31
N ALA A 486 -23.82 45.21 7.96
CA ALA A 486 -24.21 44.17 6.77
C ALA A 486 -24.33 42.48 6.80
N ILE A 487 -24.60 41.62 5.69
CA ILE A 487 -24.74 40.03 5.58
C ILE A 487 -24.71 39.18 4.16
N SER A 488 -24.75 37.79 4.06
CA SER A 488 -24.89 36.82 2.82
C SER A 488 -25.33 35.29 3.12
N THR A 489 -25.48 34.11 2.39
CA THR A 489 -25.10 33.32 1.09
C THR A 489 -26.09 32.09 0.62
N ASN A 490 -25.82 31.09 -0.33
CA ASN A 490 -26.78 29.96 -0.80
C ASN A 490 -26.38 28.60 -1.64
N HIS A 491 -27.11 27.44 -1.46
CA HIS A 491 -27.47 26.18 -2.29
C HIS A 491 -26.44 25.12 -2.94
N LEU A 492 -26.68 23.87 -3.51
CA LEU A 492 -27.88 22.99 -3.90
C LEU A 492 -27.90 21.34 -3.92
N PRO A 493 -27.43 20.47 -4.91
CA PRO A 493 -28.17 19.23 -5.46
C PRO A 493 -27.49 17.77 -5.61
N LYS A 494 -28.20 16.68 -6.12
CA LYS A 494 -27.76 15.21 -6.35
C LYS A 494 -28.70 14.28 -7.27
N ALA A 495 -28.28 13.10 -7.80
CA ALA A 495 -29.15 11.98 -8.32
C ALA A 495 -28.53 10.53 -8.42
N GLU A 496 -29.20 9.47 -7.91
CA GLU A 496 -28.95 8.00 -8.11
C GLU A 496 -30.16 7.15 -7.61
N GLU A 497 -30.71 6.19 -8.37
CA GLU A 497 -31.75 5.23 -7.86
C GLU A 497 -32.02 3.95 -8.70
N SER A 498 -31.30 3.69 -9.81
CA SER A 498 -31.64 2.62 -10.77
C SER A 498 -31.01 1.24 -10.52
N ASP A 499 -29.92 1.17 -9.75
CA ASP A 499 -28.96 0.06 -9.90
C ASP A 499 -29.16 -1.09 -8.90
N ASP A 500 -29.83 -0.84 -7.77
CA ASP A 500 -30.02 -1.81 -6.67
C ASP A 500 -30.80 -3.07 -7.09
N ILE A 501 -31.69 -2.97 -8.08
CA ILE A 501 -32.51 -4.10 -8.54
C ILE A 501 -31.63 -5.17 -9.20
N ASN A 502 -30.57 -4.79 -9.93
CA ASN A 502 -29.71 -5.73 -10.64
C ASN A 502 -28.87 -6.58 -9.67
N PHE A 503 -28.27 -5.99 -8.63
CA PHE A 503 -27.38 -6.69 -7.70
C PHE A 503 -28.08 -7.86 -6.97
N LYS A 504 -29.38 -7.71 -6.68
CA LYS A 504 -30.18 -8.73 -5.97
C LYS A 504 -30.34 -10.03 -6.77
N TYR A 505 -30.48 -9.94 -8.09
CA TYR A 505 -30.55 -11.11 -8.98
C TYR A 505 -29.15 -11.60 -9.39
N LEU A 506 -28.22 -10.67 -9.64
CA LEU A 506 -26.82 -10.96 -10.00
C LEU A 506 -26.15 -11.91 -8.99
N LYS A 507 -26.34 -11.71 -7.68
CA LYS A 507 -25.82 -12.63 -6.66
C LYS A 507 -26.32 -14.07 -6.84
N HIS A 508 -27.61 -14.25 -7.18
CA HIS A 508 -28.18 -15.58 -7.40
C HIS A 508 -27.71 -16.21 -8.72
N VAL A 509 -27.56 -15.41 -9.78
CA VAL A 509 -27.01 -15.88 -11.07
C VAL A 509 -25.53 -16.29 -10.93
N LEU A 510 -24.72 -15.54 -10.19
CA LEU A 510 -23.32 -15.90 -9.89
C LEU A 510 -23.21 -17.16 -9.02
N ILE A 511 -23.99 -17.26 -7.95
CA ILE A 511 -24.01 -18.47 -7.11
C ILE A 511 -24.45 -19.68 -7.93
N LYS A 512 -25.48 -19.55 -8.77
CA LYS A 512 -25.92 -20.63 -9.66
C LYS A 512 -24.83 -20.97 -10.68
N PHE A 513 -24.19 -20.00 -11.32
CA PHE A 513 -23.09 -20.23 -12.27
C PHE A 513 -21.91 -20.99 -11.64
N LEU A 514 -21.56 -20.68 -10.38
CA LEU A 514 -20.47 -21.33 -9.64
C LEU A 514 -20.84 -22.72 -9.06
N THR A 515 -22.13 -23.11 -9.07
CA THR A 515 -22.61 -24.38 -8.47
C THR A 515 -23.39 -25.28 -9.44
N SER A 516 -23.66 -24.82 -10.66
CA SER A 516 -24.32 -25.60 -11.72
C SER A 516 -23.39 -26.63 -12.35
N ARG A 517 -23.96 -27.61 -13.05
CA ARG A 517 -23.18 -28.60 -13.80
C ARG A 517 -22.59 -28.02 -15.08
N GLU A 518 -21.55 -28.66 -15.60
CA GLU A 518 -20.71 -28.15 -16.71
C GLU A 518 -21.49 -27.53 -17.88
N TYR A 519 -22.48 -28.25 -18.41
CA TYR A 519 -23.29 -27.79 -19.55
C TYR A 519 -24.21 -26.60 -19.22
N GLU A 520 -24.73 -26.52 -18.00
CA GLU A 520 -25.57 -25.39 -17.56
C GLU A 520 -24.74 -24.10 -17.45
N ALA A 521 -23.50 -24.21 -16.95
CA ALA A 521 -22.60 -23.07 -16.78
C ALA A 521 -22.25 -22.42 -18.13
N GLN A 522 -22.00 -23.22 -19.19
CA GLN A 522 -21.76 -22.72 -20.56
C GLN A 522 -22.91 -21.85 -21.10
N HIS A 523 -24.16 -22.22 -20.79
CA HIS A 523 -25.34 -21.44 -21.19
C HIS A 523 -25.50 -20.17 -20.33
N LEU A 524 -25.22 -20.26 -19.03
CA LEU A 524 -25.30 -19.13 -18.11
C LEU A 524 -24.26 -18.02 -18.38
N THR A 525 -23.14 -18.32 -19.04
CA THR A 525 -22.11 -17.33 -19.42
C THR A 525 -22.69 -16.06 -20.08
N ARG A 526 -23.68 -16.19 -20.99
CA ARG A 526 -24.28 -15.01 -21.66
C ARG A 526 -25.08 -14.14 -20.69
N ALA A 527 -25.77 -14.76 -19.73
CA ALA A 527 -26.52 -14.03 -18.71
C ALA A 527 -25.57 -13.30 -17.74
N VAL A 528 -24.48 -13.95 -17.33
CA VAL A 528 -23.43 -13.34 -16.48
C VAL A 528 -22.79 -12.14 -17.19
N ALA A 529 -22.35 -12.31 -18.44
CA ALA A 529 -21.71 -11.24 -19.22
C ALA A 529 -22.64 -10.04 -19.43
N THR A 530 -23.92 -10.29 -19.77
CA THR A 530 -24.92 -9.22 -19.97
C THR A 530 -25.23 -8.47 -18.66
N LEU A 531 -25.37 -9.18 -17.53
CA LEU A 531 -25.68 -8.57 -16.23
C LEU A 531 -24.49 -7.80 -15.61
N LEU A 532 -23.26 -8.24 -15.89
CA LEU A 532 -22.02 -7.57 -15.41
C LEU A 532 -21.47 -6.54 -16.40
N LYS A 533 -22.06 -6.38 -17.59
CA LYS A 533 -21.56 -5.54 -18.69
C LYS A 533 -20.11 -5.88 -19.08
N PHE A 534 -19.76 -7.17 -19.10
CA PHE A 534 -18.45 -7.64 -19.54
C PHE A 534 -18.18 -7.21 -20.99
N THR A 535 -16.92 -6.88 -21.29
CA THR A 535 -16.43 -6.73 -22.66
C THR A 535 -16.49 -8.07 -23.41
N PRO A 536 -16.54 -8.05 -24.76
CA PRO A 536 -16.45 -9.27 -25.57
C PRO A 536 -15.20 -10.11 -25.25
N GLU A 537 -14.10 -9.44 -24.91
CA GLU A 537 -12.83 -10.03 -24.52
C GLU A 537 -12.94 -10.78 -23.17
N GLU A 538 -13.62 -10.19 -22.19
CA GLU A 538 -13.88 -10.82 -20.88
C GLU A 538 -14.87 -11.99 -20.99
N GLU A 539 -15.92 -11.88 -21.81
CA GLU A 539 -16.80 -13.03 -22.09
C GLU A 539 -16.02 -14.18 -22.75
N ARG A 540 -15.16 -13.87 -23.75
CA ARG A 540 -14.30 -14.86 -24.40
C ARG A 540 -13.34 -15.53 -23.42
N LEU A 541 -12.68 -14.76 -22.56
CA LEU A 541 -11.80 -15.30 -21.49
C LEU A 541 -12.56 -16.20 -20.52
N LEU A 542 -13.79 -15.85 -20.13
CA LEU A 542 -14.62 -16.69 -19.27
C LEU A 542 -14.98 -18.02 -19.95
N ARG A 543 -15.32 -17.98 -21.26
CA ARG A 543 -15.62 -19.17 -22.08
C ARG A 543 -14.42 -20.10 -22.18
N GLU A 544 -13.27 -19.56 -22.61
CA GLU A 544 -12.04 -20.34 -22.78
C GLU A 544 -11.55 -20.93 -21.46
N THR A 545 -11.71 -20.23 -20.33
CA THR A 545 -11.37 -20.75 -19.00
C THR A 545 -12.28 -21.90 -18.58
N LEU A 546 -13.57 -21.83 -18.93
CA LEU A 546 -14.57 -22.83 -18.59
C LEU A 546 -14.45 -24.08 -19.48
N GLU A 547 -14.15 -23.89 -20.76
CA GLU A 547 -13.83 -24.95 -21.73
C GLU A 547 -12.48 -25.64 -21.41
N TRP A 548 -11.46 -24.87 -21.02
CA TRP A 548 -10.18 -25.42 -20.53
C TRP A 548 -10.39 -26.38 -19.36
N LYS A 549 -11.21 -25.99 -18.36
CA LYS A 549 -11.54 -26.85 -17.22
C LYS A 549 -12.32 -28.12 -17.58
N MET A 550 -12.85 -28.22 -18.81
CA MET A 550 -13.55 -29.41 -19.34
C MET A 550 -12.66 -30.25 -20.27
N SER A 551 -11.47 -29.77 -20.64
CA SER A 551 -10.56 -30.45 -21.55
C SER A 551 -9.35 -31.02 -20.81
N TRP A 552 -9.27 -32.35 -20.73
CA TRP A 552 -8.16 -33.08 -20.08
C TRP A 552 -6.77 -32.75 -20.66
N PHE A 553 -6.72 -32.24 -21.91
CA PHE A 553 -5.48 -31.90 -22.62
C PHE A 553 -5.41 -30.41 -23.02
N GLY A 554 -6.25 -29.54 -22.44
CA GLY A 554 -6.23 -28.11 -22.73
C GLY A 554 -5.04 -27.37 -22.12
N THR A 555 -4.40 -26.47 -22.87
CA THR A 555 -3.51 -25.44 -22.32
C THR A 555 -4.32 -24.36 -21.61
N ARG A 556 -3.85 -23.92 -20.43
CA ARG A 556 -4.56 -22.91 -19.62
C ARG A 556 -4.59 -21.56 -20.34
N PRO A 557 -5.76 -20.90 -20.49
CA PRO A 557 -5.86 -19.57 -21.07
C PRO A 557 -5.03 -18.53 -20.31
N SER A 558 -4.51 -17.55 -21.05
CA SER A 558 -3.72 -16.46 -20.49
C SER A 558 -4.62 -15.40 -19.84
N LEU A 559 -4.97 -15.62 -18.58
CA LEU A 559 -5.49 -14.55 -17.72
C LEU A 559 -4.32 -13.65 -17.34
N GLY A 560 -4.48 -12.34 -17.53
CA GLY A 560 -3.48 -11.33 -17.17
C GLY A 560 -3.14 -11.36 -15.67
N ILE A 561 -1.98 -10.79 -15.32
CA ILE A 561 -1.36 -10.93 -14.00
C ILE A 561 -2.15 -10.15 -12.93
N GLY A 562 -3.17 -10.80 -12.36
CA GLY A 562 -3.98 -10.32 -11.24
C GLY A 562 -3.95 -11.29 -10.06
N GLN A 563 -3.37 -10.83 -8.94
CA GLN A 563 -3.43 -11.41 -7.58
C GLN A 563 -3.47 -12.95 -7.45
N THR A 564 -2.28 -13.56 -7.45
CA THR A 564 -1.86 -14.59 -6.46
C THR A 564 -2.90 -15.65 -6.01
N SER A 565 -3.26 -16.58 -6.89
CA SER A 565 -3.93 -17.83 -6.49
C SER A 565 -2.92 -18.98 -6.32
N LYS A 566 -2.47 -19.27 -5.09
CA LYS A 566 -1.67 -20.49 -4.80
C LYS A 566 -2.55 -21.72 -5.01
N THR A 567 -2.19 -22.60 -5.95
CA THR A 567 -2.93 -23.84 -6.21
C THR A 567 -2.58 -24.91 -5.19
N ILE A 568 -3.57 -25.35 -4.41
CA ILE A 568 -3.51 -26.61 -3.66
C ILE A 568 -3.86 -27.74 -4.64
N PRO A 569 -3.06 -28.81 -4.77
CA PRO A 569 -3.39 -29.94 -5.63
C PRO A 569 -4.56 -30.75 -5.06
N PRO A 570 -5.35 -31.45 -5.90
CA PRO A 570 -6.36 -32.38 -5.42
C PRO A 570 -5.72 -33.58 -4.70
N SER A 571 -6.46 -34.16 -3.75
CA SER A 571 -6.20 -35.47 -3.16
C SER A 571 -7.14 -36.52 -3.77
#